data_AF-A0A3C0X0G5-F1
#
_entry.id   AF-A0A3C0X0G5-F1
#
_cell.length_a   1.000
_cell.length_b   1.000
_cell.length_c   1.000
_cell.angle_alpha   90.00
_cell.angle_beta   90.00
_cell.angle_gamma   90.00
#
_symmetry.space_group_name_H-M   'P 1'
#
loop_
_entity.id
_entity.type
_entity.pdbx_description
1 polymer ?
#
loop_
_entity_poly.entity_id
_entity_poly.type
_entity_poly.pdbx_seq_one_letter_code
_entity_poly.pdbx_strand_id
1 'polypeptide(L)'
;KCANCDSTDAPADHIFGEWVDGKRTCEVCGYEERQIISVTITWSEMSFTYTDGVWDPETHDCPIGEWKADSTDGNMITVENGGEGEVTVSFVYTQEDDSVAGSFADEQGADIETPVALPAGDKKYAWLNLNGKPKRDMNAETVGRVTVYLWGNK
;
A
#
# COMPACT_ATOMS: atom_id res chain seq x y z
N LYS A 1 0.68 34.85 22.62
CA LYS A 1 -0.09 33.88 21.81
C LYS A 1 -1.07 34.68 20.98
N CYS A 2 -0.93 34.66 19.65
CA CYS A 2 -1.47 35.62 18.68
C CYS A 2 -1.07 37.07 18.97
N ALA A 3 0.23 37.38 19.00
CA ALA A 3 0.68 38.72 19.34
C ALA A 3 0.38 39.73 18.23
N ASN A 4 0.55 39.35 16.96
CA ASN A 4 0.46 40.30 15.85
C ASN A 4 -0.62 39.95 14.82
N CYS A 5 -1.06 38.68 14.77
CA CYS A 5 -2.03 38.19 13.76
C CYS A 5 -1.59 38.56 12.33
N ASP A 6 -0.28 38.53 12.09
CA ASP A 6 0.34 38.94 10.83
C ASP A 6 1.20 37.81 10.25
N SER A 7 1.86 38.08 9.11
CA SER A 7 2.66 37.11 8.38
C SER A 7 3.94 36.65 9.10
N THR A 8 4.21 37.14 10.31
CA THR A 8 5.38 36.74 11.10
C THR A 8 5.06 35.72 12.19
N ASP A 9 3.77 35.47 12.49
CA ASP A 9 3.34 34.44 13.43
C ASP A 9 3.57 33.04 12.83
N ALA A 10 4.14 32.12 13.62
CA ALA A 10 4.27 30.71 13.28
C ALA A 10 3.11 29.88 13.87
N PRO A 11 2.85 28.63 13.41
CA PRO A 11 1.78 27.80 13.97
C PRO A 11 1.80 27.70 15.50
N ALA A 12 2.99 27.66 16.13
CA ALA A 12 3.13 27.61 17.59
C ALA A 12 2.65 28.87 18.34
N ASP A 13 2.48 30.01 17.64
CA ASP A 13 2.00 31.26 18.23
C ASP A 13 0.48 31.30 18.37
N HIS A 14 -0.23 30.39 17.69
CA HIS A 14 -1.68 30.34 17.65
C HIS A 14 -2.27 29.40 18.72
N ILE A 15 -3.53 29.66 19.07
CA ILE A 15 -4.36 28.74 19.87
C ILE A 15 -5.40 28.17 18.92
N PHE A 16 -5.24 26.90 18.57
CA PHE A 16 -6.15 26.22 17.66
C PHE A 16 -7.22 25.44 18.41
N GLY A 17 -8.41 25.39 17.82
CA GLY A 17 -9.42 24.40 18.16
C GLY A 17 -9.07 23.01 17.64
N GLU A 18 -10.05 22.11 17.69
CA GLU A 18 -9.91 20.75 17.14
C GLU A 18 -9.72 20.75 15.62
N TRP A 19 -9.10 19.69 15.11
CA TRP A 19 -9.03 19.43 13.68
C TRP A 19 -10.42 19.02 13.17
N VAL A 20 -10.85 19.64 12.07
CA VAL A 20 -12.08 19.32 11.36
C VAL A 20 -11.78 19.29 9.87
N ASP A 21 -12.01 18.16 9.20
CA ASP A 21 -11.77 17.94 7.76
C ASP A 21 -10.34 18.38 7.32
N GLY A 22 -9.31 17.97 8.07
CA GLY A 22 -7.91 18.28 7.77
C GLY A 22 -7.51 19.74 7.93
N LYS A 23 -8.32 20.53 8.62
CA LYS A 23 -8.07 21.94 8.91
C LYS A 23 -8.35 22.26 10.38
N ARG A 24 -7.62 23.20 10.94
CA ARG A 24 -7.99 23.84 12.21
C ARG A 24 -7.85 25.35 12.11
N THR A 25 -8.66 26.05 12.87
CA THR A 25 -8.69 27.51 12.88
C THR A 25 -8.26 28.02 14.25
N CYS A 26 -7.45 29.06 14.26
CA CYS A 26 -7.10 29.76 15.47
C CYS A 26 -8.34 30.47 16.02
N GLU A 27 -8.71 30.17 17.26
CA GLU A 27 -9.90 30.72 17.91
C GLU A 27 -9.81 32.23 18.16
N VAL A 28 -8.61 32.80 18.13
CA VAL A 28 -8.35 34.22 18.42
C VAL A 28 -8.38 35.08 17.16
N CYS A 29 -7.67 34.66 16.11
CA CYS A 29 -7.41 35.49 14.93
C CYS A 29 -7.94 34.94 13.61
N GLY A 30 -8.47 33.71 13.61
CA GLY A 30 -8.99 33.07 12.40
C GLY A 30 -7.92 32.52 11.45
N TYR A 31 -6.64 32.52 11.82
CA TYR A 31 -5.59 31.85 11.04
C TYR A 31 -5.94 30.36 10.83
N GLU A 32 -5.76 29.87 9.60
CA GLU A 32 -6.11 28.51 9.22
C GLU A 32 -4.85 27.69 8.96
N GLU A 33 -4.75 26.55 9.64
CA GLU A 33 -3.72 25.55 9.40
C GLU A 33 -4.35 24.33 8.73
N ARG A 34 -3.61 23.72 7.79
CA ARG A 34 -4.04 22.52 7.06
C ARG A 34 -3.06 21.39 7.32
N GLN A 35 -3.59 20.19 7.54
CA GLN A 35 -2.78 18.99 7.64
C GLN A 35 -2.12 18.68 6.30
N ILE A 36 -0.84 18.33 6.36
CA ILE A 36 -0.11 17.83 5.20
C ILE A 36 -0.23 16.31 5.16
N ILE A 37 -0.82 15.78 4.09
CA ILE A 37 -0.80 14.35 3.80
C ILE A 37 0.33 14.08 2.81
N SER A 38 1.27 13.23 3.21
CA SER A 38 2.44 12.87 2.41
C SER A 38 2.66 11.37 2.52
N VAL A 39 2.52 10.65 1.40
CA VAL A 39 2.67 9.20 1.35
C VAL A 39 3.70 8.83 0.29
N THR A 40 4.68 8.02 0.68
CA THR A 40 5.65 7.43 -0.24
C THR A 40 5.27 5.99 -0.50
N ILE A 41 5.13 5.61 -1.77
CA ILE A 41 4.91 4.22 -2.18
C ILE A 41 6.17 3.74 -2.91
N THR A 42 6.76 2.67 -2.40
CA THR A 42 7.91 2.00 -3.00
C THR A 42 7.49 0.63 -3.48
N TRP A 43 7.85 0.32 -4.73
CA TRP A 43 7.63 -0.97 -5.35
C TRP A 43 8.98 -1.68 -5.46
N SER A 44 9.03 -2.94 -5.04
CA SER A 44 10.14 -3.82 -5.39
C SER A 44 10.09 -4.20 -6.88
N GLU A 45 10.87 -5.20 -7.28
CA GLU A 45 11.05 -5.61 -8.67
C GLU A 45 9.75 -6.00 -9.40
N MET A 46 8.81 -6.64 -8.71
CA MET A 46 7.55 -7.17 -9.24
C MET A 46 7.73 -8.16 -10.40
N SER A 47 8.87 -8.86 -10.44
CA SER A 47 9.17 -9.96 -11.37
C SER A 47 8.99 -11.30 -10.68
N PHE A 48 8.42 -12.26 -11.41
CA PHE A 48 8.11 -13.58 -10.90
C PHE A 48 8.39 -14.66 -11.94
N THR A 49 8.80 -15.82 -11.44
CA THR A 49 8.94 -17.05 -12.21
C THR A 49 7.89 -18.06 -11.76
N TYR A 50 7.15 -18.62 -12.71
CA TYR A 50 6.29 -19.78 -12.49
C TYR A 50 7.09 -21.06 -12.71
N THR A 51 7.03 -22.00 -11.77
CA THR A 51 7.58 -23.34 -11.92
C THR A 51 6.47 -24.36 -11.87
N ASP A 52 6.34 -25.17 -12.92
CA ASP A 52 5.37 -26.27 -12.97
C ASP A 52 5.59 -27.26 -11.81
N GLY A 53 4.49 -27.84 -11.34
CA GLY A 53 4.55 -28.95 -10.40
C GLY A 53 5.30 -30.15 -10.98
N VAL A 54 5.89 -30.94 -10.10
CA VAL A 54 6.61 -32.16 -10.48
C VAL A 54 5.64 -33.34 -10.46
N TRP A 55 5.65 -34.13 -11.53
CA TRP A 55 4.86 -35.37 -11.61
C TRP A 55 5.18 -36.32 -10.46
N ASP A 56 4.16 -36.71 -9.71
CA ASP A 56 4.25 -37.73 -8.68
C ASP A 56 3.74 -39.08 -9.23
N PRO A 57 4.62 -40.08 -9.40
CA PRO A 57 4.24 -41.38 -9.95
C PRO A 57 3.39 -42.23 -8.99
N GLU A 58 3.39 -41.94 -7.68
CA GLU A 58 2.56 -42.69 -6.73
C GLU A 58 1.10 -42.25 -6.84
N THR A 59 0.87 -40.95 -6.78
CA THR A 59 -0.48 -40.36 -6.87
C THR A 59 -0.98 -40.24 -8.31
N HIS A 60 -0.11 -40.42 -9.31
CA HIS A 60 -0.39 -40.21 -10.72
C HIS A 60 -0.96 -38.81 -10.99
N ASP A 61 -0.42 -37.82 -10.29
CA ASP A 61 -0.87 -36.44 -10.34
C ASP A 61 0.29 -35.47 -10.55
N CYS A 62 -0.01 -34.30 -11.08
CA CYS A 62 0.91 -33.18 -11.16
C CYS A 62 0.32 -32.04 -10.34
N PRO A 63 0.90 -31.72 -9.16
CA PRO A 63 0.37 -30.64 -8.34
C PRO A 63 0.42 -29.32 -9.11
N ILE A 64 -0.40 -28.35 -8.68
CA ILE A 64 -0.27 -27.00 -9.21
C ILE A 64 1.14 -26.48 -8.91
N GLY A 65 1.77 -25.88 -9.93
CA GLY A 65 3.05 -25.22 -9.76
C GLY A 65 2.97 -23.98 -8.87
N GLU A 66 4.12 -23.36 -8.63
CA GLU A 66 4.26 -22.20 -7.76
C GLU A 66 4.80 -20.98 -8.50
N TRP A 67 4.36 -19.80 -8.06
CA TRP A 67 4.98 -18.53 -8.41
C TRP A 67 5.99 -18.15 -7.34
N LYS A 68 7.15 -17.66 -7.76
CA LYS A 68 8.17 -17.14 -6.86
C LYS A 68 8.68 -15.80 -7.36
N ALA A 69 8.86 -14.84 -6.46
CA ALA A 69 9.55 -13.60 -6.78
C ALA A 69 11.01 -13.90 -7.16
N ASP A 70 11.52 -13.21 -8.18
CA ASP A 70 12.86 -13.47 -8.71
C ASP A 70 13.99 -13.01 -7.77
N SER A 71 13.66 -12.11 -6.85
CA SER A 71 14.54 -11.61 -5.79
C SER A 71 13.88 -11.68 -4.42
N THR A 72 14.70 -11.70 -3.36
CA THR A 72 14.21 -11.61 -1.97
C THR A 72 13.40 -10.33 -1.80
N ASP A 73 12.16 -10.47 -1.32
CA ASP A 73 11.19 -9.38 -1.19
C ASP A 73 10.93 -8.61 -2.51
N GLY A 74 11.20 -9.26 -3.65
CA GLY A 74 10.98 -8.71 -5.00
C GLY A 74 9.51 -8.39 -5.28
N ASN A 75 8.58 -9.01 -4.55
CA ASN A 75 7.14 -8.82 -4.63
C ASN A 75 6.56 -7.89 -3.54
N MET A 76 7.41 -7.20 -2.79
CA MET A 76 6.98 -6.32 -1.69
C MET A 76 6.61 -4.91 -2.18
N ILE A 77 5.58 -4.34 -1.59
CA ILE A 77 5.15 -2.96 -1.71
C ILE A 77 5.26 -2.33 -0.32
N THR A 78 5.90 -1.18 -0.23
CA THR A 78 6.01 -0.40 1.00
C THR A 78 5.24 0.90 0.85
N VAL A 79 4.36 1.18 1.80
CA VAL A 79 3.62 2.44 1.91
C VAL A 79 4.03 3.12 3.21
N GLU A 80 4.63 4.32 3.11
CA GLU A 80 5.12 5.09 4.24
C GLU A 80 4.34 6.40 4.35
N ASN A 81 3.69 6.62 5.48
CA ASN A 81 2.96 7.86 5.75
C ASN A 81 3.89 8.85 6.45
N GLY A 82 4.49 9.76 5.69
CA GLY A 82 5.30 10.86 6.22
C GLY A 82 4.50 12.15 6.47
N GLY A 83 3.16 12.08 6.40
CA GLY A 83 2.27 13.20 6.66
C GLY A 83 1.96 13.40 8.14
N GLU A 84 0.99 14.25 8.41
CA GLU A 84 0.54 14.64 9.76
C GLU A 84 -0.80 13.99 10.15
N GLY A 85 -1.48 13.36 9.19
CA GLY A 85 -2.77 12.69 9.37
C GLY A 85 -2.70 11.21 9.05
N GLU A 86 -3.56 10.42 9.68
CA GLU A 86 -3.76 9.01 9.33
C GLU A 86 -4.36 8.90 7.92
N VAL A 87 -3.87 7.93 7.15
CA VAL A 87 -4.43 7.55 5.86
C VAL A 87 -4.92 6.11 5.91
N THR A 88 -5.91 5.78 5.11
CA THR A 88 -6.31 4.40 4.87
C THR A 88 -5.68 3.93 3.55
N VAL A 89 -5.16 2.71 3.54
CA VAL A 89 -4.47 2.09 2.39
C VAL A 89 -5.17 0.81 1.98
N SER A 90 -5.34 0.57 0.68
CA SER A 90 -5.80 -0.71 0.14
C SER A 90 -5.00 -1.11 -1.09
N PHE A 91 -4.81 -2.42 -1.26
CA PHE A 91 -4.08 -3.02 -2.37
C PHE A 91 -5.04 -3.85 -3.22
N VAL A 92 -5.00 -3.65 -4.53
CA VAL A 92 -5.85 -4.37 -5.47
C VAL A 92 -5.01 -4.93 -6.60
N TYR A 93 -5.16 -6.22 -6.87
CA TYR A 93 -4.60 -6.88 -8.04
C TYR A 93 -5.70 -7.06 -9.07
N THR A 94 -5.46 -6.58 -10.29
CA THR A 94 -6.35 -6.78 -11.44
C THR A 94 -5.67 -7.72 -12.41
N GLN A 95 -6.32 -8.85 -12.71
CA GLN A 95 -5.81 -9.84 -13.65
C GLN A 95 -5.75 -9.26 -15.06
N GLU A 96 -4.61 -9.40 -15.73
CA GLU A 96 -4.50 -9.21 -17.18
C GLU A 96 -4.42 -10.58 -17.89
N ASP A 97 -3.81 -11.57 -17.24
CA ASP A 97 -3.96 -12.99 -17.56
C ASP A 97 -5.00 -13.62 -16.60
N ASP A 98 -6.09 -14.16 -17.15
CA ASP A 98 -7.21 -14.72 -16.39
C ASP A 98 -6.85 -16.01 -15.61
N SER A 99 -5.71 -16.62 -15.91
CA SER A 99 -5.19 -17.80 -15.22
C SER A 99 -4.30 -17.49 -14.03
N VAL A 100 -3.92 -16.22 -13.84
CA VAL A 100 -3.03 -15.77 -12.78
C VAL A 100 -3.79 -14.85 -11.84
N ALA A 101 -4.12 -15.34 -10.65
CA ALA A 101 -4.73 -14.56 -9.60
C ALA A 101 -3.65 -13.98 -8.67
N GLY A 102 -4.02 -12.98 -7.89
CA GLY A 102 -3.12 -12.31 -6.95
C GLY A 102 -3.82 -11.90 -5.66
N SER A 103 -3.14 -12.08 -4.55
CA SER A 103 -3.55 -11.61 -3.21
C SER A 103 -2.40 -10.86 -2.54
N PHE A 104 -2.69 -10.14 -1.46
CA PHE A 104 -1.68 -9.43 -0.67
C PHE A 104 -1.63 -10.01 0.73
N ALA A 105 -0.43 -10.19 1.27
CA ALA A 105 -0.22 -10.58 2.65
C ALA A 105 0.66 -9.54 3.38
N ASP A 106 0.50 -9.45 4.69
CA ASP A 106 1.39 -8.65 5.54
C ASP A 106 2.68 -9.39 5.91
N GLU A 107 3.51 -8.77 6.74
CA GLU A 107 4.81 -9.31 7.17
C GLU A 107 4.67 -10.59 8.01
N GLN A 108 3.50 -10.85 8.60
CA GLN A 108 3.18 -12.09 9.31
C GLN A 108 2.59 -13.16 8.38
N GLY A 109 2.41 -12.84 7.10
CA GLY A 109 1.80 -13.72 6.11
C GLY A 109 0.27 -13.79 6.19
N ALA A 110 -0.37 -12.87 6.91
CA ALA A 110 -1.83 -12.78 6.96
C ALA A 110 -2.38 -11.99 5.77
N ASP A 111 -3.48 -12.46 5.18
CA ASP A 111 -4.09 -11.81 4.01
C ASP A 111 -4.60 -10.39 4.34
N ILE A 112 -4.33 -9.46 3.43
CA ILE A 112 -4.80 -8.07 3.47
C ILE A 112 -6.00 -7.93 2.52
N GLU A 113 -7.18 -8.30 3.00
CA GLU A 113 -8.42 -8.25 2.20
C GLU A 113 -9.16 -6.92 2.32
N THR A 114 -8.95 -6.20 3.41
CA THR A 114 -9.67 -4.94 3.71
C THR A 114 -8.70 -3.76 3.78
N PRO A 115 -9.19 -2.53 3.52
CA PRO A 115 -8.39 -1.34 3.75
C PRO A 115 -7.84 -1.26 5.18
N VAL A 116 -6.61 -0.77 5.33
CA VAL A 116 -5.87 -0.72 6.60
C VAL A 116 -5.55 0.73 6.94
N ALA A 117 -5.78 1.13 8.19
CA ALA A 117 -5.35 2.41 8.71
C ALA A 117 -3.82 2.47 8.83
N LEU A 118 -3.23 3.58 8.41
CA LEU A 118 -1.80 3.86 8.43
C LEU A 118 -1.57 5.22 9.10
N PRO A 119 -1.26 5.23 10.41
CA PRO A 119 -0.98 6.44 11.16
C PRO A 119 0.20 7.25 10.59
N ALA A 120 0.24 8.53 10.93
CA ALA A 120 1.38 9.40 10.61
C ALA A 120 2.67 8.87 11.23
N GLY A 121 3.73 8.77 10.42
CA GLY A 121 5.04 8.24 10.80
C GLY A 121 5.20 6.73 10.62
N ASP A 122 4.11 6.00 10.33
CA ASP A 122 4.14 4.54 10.22
C ASP A 122 4.36 4.06 8.78
N LYS A 123 4.68 2.75 8.67
CA LYS A 123 4.85 2.03 7.40
C LYS A 123 3.93 0.82 7.34
N LYS A 124 3.42 0.54 6.15
CA LYS A 124 2.75 -0.72 5.81
C LYS A 124 3.53 -1.45 4.73
N TYR A 125 3.75 -2.74 4.96
CA TYR A 125 4.33 -3.65 3.99
C TYR A 125 3.26 -4.61 3.48
N ALA A 126 3.27 -4.89 2.18
CA ALA A 126 2.39 -5.84 1.54
C ALA A 126 3.16 -6.66 0.51
N TRP A 127 3.10 -7.99 0.58
CA TRP A 127 3.69 -8.89 -0.40
C TRP A 127 2.61 -9.38 -1.35
N LEU A 128 2.83 -9.21 -2.66
CA LEU A 128 1.97 -9.78 -3.69
C LEU A 128 2.25 -11.27 -3.84
N ASN A 129 1.25 -12.11 -3.57
CA ASN A 129 1.29 -13.54 -3.80
C ASN A 129 0.51 -13.84 -5.07
N LEU A 130 1.16 -14.49 -6.05
CA LEU A 130 0.50 -14.94 -7.28
C LEU A 130 0.14 -16.43 -7.17
N ASN A 131 -1.00 -16.78 -7.74
CA ASN A 131 -1.48 -18.17 -7.77
C ASN A 131 -2.15 -18.48 -9.11
N GLY A 132 -2.37 -19.77 -9.35
CA GLY A 132 -2.89 -20.25 -10.64
C GLY A 132 -1.77 -20.67 -11.60
N LYS A 133 -2.16 -21.34 -12.69
CA LYS A 133 -1.24 -21.91 -13.68
C LYS A 133 -1.38 -21.16 -15.00
N PRO A 134 -0.30 -20.54 -15.52
CA PRO A 134 -0.25 -20.02 -16.89
C PRO A 134 -0.77 -21.02 -17.92
N LYS A 135 -1.62 -20.56 -18.82
CA LYS A 135 -2.14 -21.38 -19.94
C LYS A 135 -1.11 -21.65 -21.03
N ARG A 136 0.02 -20.96 -21.00
CA ARG A 136 1.11 -21.03 -21.98
C ARG A 136 2.42 -20.60 -21.34
N ASP A 137 3.52 -20.94 -22.00
CA ASP A 137 4.82 -20.39 -21.68
C ASP A 137 4.80 -18.86 -21.81
N MET A 138 5.49 -18.19 -20.89
CA MET A 138 5.59 -16.74 -20.81
C MET A 138 7.08 -16.35 -20.79
N ASN A 139 7.41 -15.22 -21.40
CA ASN A 139 8.75 -14.63 -21.30
C ASN A 139 8.64 -13.13 -21.02
N ALA A 140 8.87 -12.75 -19.75
CA ALA A 140 8.79 -11.37 -19.27
C ALA A 140 7.48 -10.67 -19.66
N GLU A 141 6.36 -11.38 -19.50
CA GLU A 141 5.02 -10.89 -19.85
C GLU A 141 4.27 -10.38 -18.63
N THR A 142 3.41 -9.38 -18.84
CA THR A 142 2.56 -8.84 -17.79
C THR A 142 1.39 -9.79 -17.52
N VAL A 143 1.29 -10.26 -16.28
CA VAL A 143 0.18 -11.13 -15.82
C VAL A 143 -0.94 -10.36 -15.13
N GLY A 144 -0.67 -9.16 -14.65
CA GLY A 144 -1.68 -8.32 -14.01
C GLY A 144 -1.13 -6.97 -13.56
N ARG A 145 -2.01 -6.20 -12.92
CA ARG A 145 -1.74 -4.84 -12.45
C ARG A 145 -2.06 -4.70 -10.99
N VAL A 146 -1.13 -4.11 -10.24
CA VAL A 146 -1.38 -3.70 -8.86
C VAL A 146 -1.78 -2.23 -8.81
N THR A 147 -2.81 -1.92 -8.04
CA THR A 147 -3.24 -0.56 -7.71
C THR A 147 -3.23 -0.38 -6.20
N VAL A 148 -2.61 0.69 -5.72
CA VAL A 148 -2.68 1.12 -4.32
C VAL A 148 -3.65 2.29 -4.23
N TYR A 149 -4.68 2.15 -3.41
CA TYR A 149 -5.62 3.23 -3.10
C TYR A 149 -5.28 3.85 -1.76
N LEU A 150 -5.35 5.18 -1.72
CA LEU A 150 -5.11 6.00 -0.53
C LEU A 150 -6.32 6.89 -0.27
N TRP A 151 -6.74 6.96 0.99
CA TRP A 151 -7.78 7.86 1.45
C TRP A 151 -7.30 8.60 2.70
N GLY A 152 -7.58 9.90 2.79
CA GLY A 152 -7.48 10.61 4.06
C GLY A 152 -8.71 10.33 4.92
N ASN A 153 -8.53 10.24 6.24
CA ASN A 153 -9.68 10.29 7.15
C ASN A 153 -10.34 11.67 7.04
N LYS A 154 -11.66 11.71 6.89
CA LYS A 154 -12.46 12.94 6.96
C LYS A 154 -12.54 13.44 8.40
#